data_AF-A0A5C3QYC9-F1
#
_entry.id   AF-A0A5C3QYC9-F1
#
_cell.length_a   1.000
_cell.length_b   1.000
_cell.length_c   1.000
_cell.angle_alpha   90.00
_cell.angle_beta   90.00
_cell.angle_gamma   90.00
#
_symmetry.space_group_name_H-M   'P 1'
#
loop_
_entity.id
_entity.type
_entity.pdbx_description
1 polymer ?
#
loop_
_entity_poly.entity_id
_entity_poly.type
_entity_poly.pdbx_seq_one_letter_code
_entity_poly.pdbx_strand_id
1 'polypeptide(L)'
;MKRATHMMYAFRVMPEKSTPGGAAHTSSTVSGQDDGGESGSGERLAKLLELSQCENVAVVVTRWYGGVHLGSTRWKRISEVAKEALARGEFSGGGKLRKQAMKGQGKAK
;
A
#
# COMPACT_ATOMS: atom_id res chain seq x y z
N MET A 1 10.60 25.93 1.33
CA MET A 1 10.33 24.62 0.69
C MET A 1 9.13 24.76 -0.25
N LYS A 2 9.18 24.20 -1.46
CA LYS A 2 8.06 24.23 -2.43
C LYS A 2 6.97 23.25 -2.00
N ARG A 3 5.71 23.67 -1.97
CA ARG A 3 4.56 22.76 -1.78
C ARG A 3 4.51 21.70 -2.88
N ALA A 4 4.08 20.48 -2.54
CA ALA A 4 3.81 19.44 -3.52
C ALA A 4 2.74 19.92 -4.51
N THR A 5 2.88 19.52 -5.77
CA THR A 5 1.89 19.82 -6.81
C THR A 5 0.69 18.90 -6.69
N HIS A 6 0.95 17.62 -6.38
CA HIS A 6 -0.08 16.60 -6.17
C HIS A 6 0.25 15.76 -4.94
N MET A 7 -0.79 15.35 -4.22
CA MET A 7 -0.68 14.48 -3.04
C MET A 7 -1.82 13.45 -3.08
N MET A 8 -1.50 12.23 -3.48
CA MET A 8 -2.45 11.15 -3.64
C MET A 8 -2.28 10.15 -2.50
N TYR A 9 -3.36 9.48 -2.11
CA TYR A 9 -3.28 8.44 -1.09
C TYR A 9 -4.26 7.31 -1.33
N ALA A 10 -3.99 6.18 -0.69
CA ALA A 10 -4.94 5.11 -0.48
C ALA A 10 -4.70 4.44 0.86
N PHE A 11 -5.74 3.86 1.45
CA PHE A 11 -5.62 3.10 2.69
C PHE A 11 -6.56 1.91 2.72
N ARG A 12 -6.20 0.91 3.53
CA ARG A 12 -7.02 -0.26 3.84
C ARG A 12 -6.86 -0.63 5.31
N VAL A 13 -7.98 -0.76 6.01
CA VAL A 13 -8.05 -1.12 7.43
C VAL A 13 -8.95 -2.33 7.58
N MET A 14 -8.40 -3.38 8.19
CA MET A 14 -9.13 -4.58 8.56
C MET A 14 -9.60 -4.43 10.00
N PRO A 15 -10.90 -4.45 10.28
CA PRO A 15 -11.38 -4.52 11.65
C PRO A 15 -10.79 -5.73 12.39
N GLU A 16 -10.44 -5.54 13.66
CA GLU A 16 -9.95 -6.62 14.50
C GLU A 16 -11.05 -7.69 14.67
N LYS A 17 -10.64 -8.96 14.70
CA LYS A 17 -11.55 -10.06 15.01
C LYS A 17 -12.05 -9.85 16.44
N SER A 18 -13.34 -9.54 16.58
CA SER A 18 -13.99 -9.38 17.88
C SER A 18 -13.69 -10.55 18.82
N THR A 19 -13.35 -10.22 20.06
CA THR A 19 -13.08 -11.12 21.18
C THR A 19 -14.12 -12.26 21.29
N PRO A 20 -13.73 -13.49 21.68
CA PRO A 20 -14.69 -14.57 21.92
C PRO A 20 -15.67 -14.15 23.03
N GLY A 21 -16.94 -13.91 22.69
CA GLY A 21 -18.01 -13.53 23.63
C GLY A 21 -18.71 -12.20 23.34
N GLY A 22 -18.21 -11.39 22.41
CA GLY A 22 -18.93 -10.20 21.90
C GLY A 22 -19.81 -10.55 20.70
N ALA A 23 -21.01 -9.96 20.61
CA ALA A 23 -21.91 -10.14 19.47
C ALA A 23 -21.17 -9.91 18.13
N ALA A 24 -21.38 -10.80 17.16
CA ALA A 24 -20.71 -10.77 15.87
C ALA A 24 -20.93 -9.43 15.16
N HIS A 25 -19.91 -8.56 15.16
CA HIS A 25 -19.90 -7.39 14.32
C HIS A 25 -19.35 -7.80 12.95
N THR A 26 -20.14 -7.61 11.89
CA THR A 26 -19.70 -7.77 10.50
C THR A 26 -18.53 -6.83 10.27
N SER A 27 -17.34 -7.38 10.44
CA SER A 27 -16.06 -6.70 10.37
C SER A 27 -15.68 -6.59 8.89
N SER A 28 -16.30 -5.64 8.19
CA SER A 28 -15.98 -5.32 6.80
C SER A 28 -14.74 -4.45 6.71
N THR A 29 -13.86 -4.76 5.76
CA THR A 29 -12.68 -3.95 5.46
C THR A 29 -13.10 -2.53 5.10
N VAL A 30 -12.51 -1.54 5.77
CA VAL A 30 -12.67 -0.13 5.42
C VAL A 30 -11.52 0.27 4.51
N SER A 31 -11.82 0.92 3.38
CA SER A 31 -10.80 1.41 2.45
C SER A 31 -11.23 2.73 1.84
N GLY A 32 -10.24 3.54 1.45
CA GLY A 32 -10.47 4.83 0.81
C GLY A 32 -9.25 5.29 0.01
N GLN A 33 -9.46 6.25 -0.88
CA GLN A 33 -8.43 6.80 -1.77
C GLN A 33 -8.75 8.24 -2.18
N ASP A 34 -7.73 8.98 -2.60
CA ASP A 34 -7.86 10.29 -3.22
C ASP A 34 -6.75 10.53 -4.25
N ASP A 35 -7.10 11.18 -5.36
CA ASP A 35 -6.20 11.43 -6.49
C ASP A 35 -5.26 12.64 -6.29
N GLY A 36 -5.53 13.53 -5.35
CA GLY A 36 -4.69 14.71 -5.12
C GLY A 36 -4.52 15.64 -6.34
N GLY A 37 -5.52 15.65 -7.23
CA GLY A 37 -5.47 16.37 -8.51
C GLY A 37 -4.70 15.67 -9.64
N GLU A 38 -4.16 14.48 -9.42
CA GLU A 38 -3.52 13.62 -10.42
C GLU A 38 -4.47 12.44 -10.73
N SER A 39 -5.41 12.64 -11.66
CA SER A 39 -6.57 11.76 -11.88
C SER A 39 -6.21 10.29 -12.11
N GLY A 40 -6.85 9.39 -11.37
CA GLY A 40 -6.64 7.93 -11.38
C GLY A 40 -5.45 7.44 -10.54
N SER A 41 -4.76 8.32 -9.82
CA SER A 41 -3.64 7.93 -8.95
C SER A 41 -4.10 7.21 -7.68
N GLY A 42 -5.18 7.66 -7.05
CA GLY A 42 -5.76 7.10 -5.83
C GLY A 42 -6.26 5.68 -6.05
N GLU A 43 -7.05 5.45 -7.09
CA GLU A 43 -7.50 4.11 -7.50
C GLU A 43 -6.30 3.18 -7.75
N ARG A 44 -5.26 3.67 -8.43
CA ARG A 44 -4.04 2.91 -8.70
C ARG A 44 -3.31 2.53 -7.42
N LEU A 45 -3.24 3.42 -6.43
CA LEU A 45 -2.67 3.11 -5.12
C LEU A 45 -3.54 2.12 -4.33
N ALA A 46 -4.86 2.26 -4.37
CA ALA A 46 -5.78 1.32 -3.73
C ALA A 46 -5.64 -0.09 -4.32
N LYS A 47 -5.57 -0.20 -5.66
CA LYS A 47 -5.33 -1.47 -6.34
C LYS A 47 -3.99 -2.07 -5.99
N LEU A 48 -2.96 -1.23 -5.81
CA LEU A 48 -1.65 -1.68 -5.36
C LEU A 48 -1.70 -2.32 -3.97
N LEU A 49 -2.38 -1.68 -3.00
CA LEU A 49 -2.54 -2.23 -1.65
C LEU A 49 -3.30 -3.56 -1.68
N GLU A 50 -4.35 -3.66 -2.50
CA GLU A 50 -5.12 -4.89 -2.68
C GLU A 50 -4.26 -6.03 -3.25
N LEU A 51 -3.57 -5.80 -4.37
CA LEU A 51 -2.74 -6.81 -5.01
C LEU A 51 -1.52 -7.22 -4.16
N SER A 52 -1.03 -6.31 -3.32
CA SER A 52 0.10 -6.56 -2.42
C SER A 52 -0.35 -7.14 -1.07
N GLN A 53 -1.65 -7.38 -0.88
CA GLN A 53 -2.27 -7.84 0.36
C GLN A 53 -1.81 -7.02 1.58
N CYS A 54 -1.66 -5.70 1.40
CA CYS A 54 -1.27 -4.80 2.48
C CYS A 54 -2.53 -4.40 3.25
N GLU A 55 -2.60 -4.79 4.52
CA GLU A 55 -3.72 -4.54 5.42
C GLU A 55 -3.28 -3.66 6.58
N ASN A 56 -4.18 -2.81 7.08
CA ASN A 56 -3.90 -1.83 8.14
C ASN A 56 -2.78 -0.86 7.75
N VAL A 57 -2.81 -0.42 6.49
CA VAL A 57 -1.77 0.44 5.88
C VAL A 57 -2.44 1.59 5.13
N ALA A 58 -1.85 2.77 5.28
CA ALA A 58 -2.07 3.91 4.40
C ALA A 58 -0.79 4.21 3.62
N VAL A 59 -0.91 4.49 2.33
CA VAL A 59 0.20 4.93 1.48
C VAL A 59 -0.12 6.31 0.93
N VAL A 60 0.85 7.22 1.01
CA VAL A 60 0.75 8.58 0.48
C VAL A 60 1.91 8.80 -0.48
N VAL A 61 1.62 9.27 -1.68
CA VAL A 61 2.64 9.67 -2.66
C VAL A 61 2.50 11.17 -2.91
N THR A 62 3.59 11.90 -2.73
CA THR A 62 3.67 13.32 -3.07
C THR A 62 4.50 13.49 -4.34
N ARG A 63 4.01 14.35 -5.25
CA ARG A 63 4.67 14.64 -6.53
C ARG A 63 4.79 16.14 -6.74
N TRP A 64 5.97 16.58 -7.17
CA TRP A 64 6.24 17.96 -7.57
C TRP A 64 6.37 18.06 -9.09
N TYR A 65 5.77 19.09 -9.69
CA TYR A 65 6.02 19.44 -11.08
C TYR A 65 7.40 20.12 -11.21
N GLY A 66 8.25 19.50 -12.02
CA GLY A 66 9.62 19.94 -12.29
C GLY A 66 9.80 20.71 -13.60
N GLY A 67 8.72 21.11 -14.29
CA GLY A 67 8.78 21.86 -15.55
C GLY A 67 8.61 21.02 -16.82
N VAL A 68 8.53 19.69 -16.70
CA VAL A 68 8.33 18.77 -17.85
C VAL A 68 7.11 17.88 -17.62
N HIS A 69 6.26 17.78 -18.64
CA HIS A 69 5.12 16.86 -18.64
C HIS A 69 5.59 15.43 -18.88
N LEU A 70 5.48 14.59 -17.86
CA LEU A 70 5.92 13.19 -17.91
C LEU A 70 4.97 12.26 -18.69
N GLY A 71 3.79 12.74 -19.10
CA GLY A 71 2.81 11.91 -19.79
C GLY A 71 2.46 10.65 -18.98
N SER A 72 2.41 9.50 -19.65
CA SER A 72 2.12 8.19 -19.03
C SER A 72 3.21 7.69 -18.08
N THR A 73 4.47 8.13 -18.25
CA THR A 73 5.61 7.70 -17.43
C THR A 73 5.43 8.05 -15.95
N ARG A 74 4.64 9.09 -15.63
CA ARG A 74 4.34 9.46 -14.24
C ARG A 74 3.68 8.31 -13.46
N TRP A 75 2.84 7.52 -14.12
CA TRP A 75 2.15 6.40 -13.49
C TRP A 75 3.08 5.29 -13.05
N LYS A 76 4.10 5.01 -13.87
CA LYS A 76 5.16 4.07 -13.55
C LYS A 76 5.89 4.54 -12.29
N ARG A 77 6.28 5.82 -12.24
CA ARG A 77 6.97 6.40 -11.07
C ARG A 77 6.14 6.37 -9.80
N ILE A 78 4.87 6.79 -9.86
CA ILE A 78 3.96 6.76 -8.70
C ILE A 78 3.84 5.34 -8.13
N SER A 79 3.68 4.35 -9.02
CA SER A 79 3.55 2.95 -8.61
C SER A 79 4.86 2.39 -8.03
N GLU A 80 6.01 2.73 -8.65
CA GLU A 80 7.33 2.28 -8.20
C GLU A 80 7.65 2.80 -6.80
N VAL A 81 7.48 4.10 -6.55
CA VAL A 81 7.80 4.69 -5.24
C VAL A 81 6.86 4.18 -4.14
N ALA A 82 5.58 3.96 -4.45
CA ALA A 82 4.64 3.36 -3.50
C ALA A 82 5.04 1.92 -3.13
N LYS A 83 5.40 1.10 -4.13
CA LYS A 83 5.89 -0.27 -3.90
C LYS A 83 7.17 -0.28 -3.05
N GLU A 84 8.10 0.61 -3.36
CA GLU A 84 9.36 0.73 -2.62
C GLU A 84 9.10 1.12 -1.16
N ALA A 85 8.21 2.08 -0.91
CA ALA A 85 7.84 2.49 0.44
C ALA A 85 7.21 1.33 1.23
N LEU A 86 6.29 0.58 0.63
CA LEU A 86 5.67 -0.59 1.25
C LEU A 86 6.69 -1.69 1.56
N ALA A 87 7.65 -1.92 0.67
CA ALA A 87 8.71 -2.90 0.87
C ALA A 87 9.68 -2.48 1.99
N ARG A 88 10.10 -1.20 2.02
CA ARG A 88 10.98 -0.65 3.06
C ARG A 88 10.32 -0.66 4.44
N GLY A 89 9.00 -0.48 4.49
CA GLY A 89 8.23 -0.58 5.74
C GLY A 89 7.81 -2.00 6.11
N GLU A 90 8.24 -3.02 5.35
CA GLU A 90 7.87 -4.43 5.56
C GLU A 90 6.36 -4.70 5.62
N PHE A 91 5.56 -3.89 4.93
CA PHE A 91 4.08 -3.90 4.98
C PHE A 91 3.41 -5.00 4.14
N SER A 92 4.18 -5.84 3.43
CA SER A 92 3.64 -6.92 2.62
C SER A 92 2.96 -7.99 3.47
N GLY A 93 1.66 -8.27 3.23
CA GLY A 93 0.87 -9.24 3.98
C GLY A 93 1.35 -10.71 3.91
N GLY A 94 2.30 -11.02 3.02
CA GLY A 94 2.91 -12.36 2.90
C GLY A 94 4.25 -12.55 3.62
N GLY A 95 4.79 -11.52 4.28
CA GLY A 95 6.17 -11.50 4.78
C GLY A 95 6.44 -12.41 5.99
N LYS A 96 5.43 -12.67 6.84
CA LYS A 96 5.61 -13.52 8.02
C LYS A 96 5.52 -15.03 7.73
N LEU A 97 4.81 -15.46 6.66
CA LEU A 97 4.77 -16.88 6.28
C LEU A 97 6.01 -17.33 5.47
N ARG A 98 6.60 -16.48 4.62
CA ARG A 98 7.73 -16.89 3.77
C ARG A 98 9.07 -17.01 4.52
N LYS A 99 9.27 -16.25 5.60
CA LYS A 99 10.51 -16.30 6.40
C LYS A 99 10.66 -17.60 7.23
N GLN A 100 9.55 -18.26 7.59
CA GLN A 100 9.57 -19.55 8.28
C GLN A 100 9.86 -20.74 7.35
N ALA A 101 9.44 -20.68 6.08
CA ALA A 101 9.66 -21.76 5.11
C ALA A 101 11.14 -21.94 4.69
N MET A 102 11.95 -20.88 4.77
CA MET A 102 13.35 -20.90 4.31
C MET A 102 14.35 -21.25 5.43
N LYS A 103 13.94 -21.32 6.70
CA LYS A 103 14.80 -21.71 7.83
C LYS A 103 14.90 -23.23 8.04
N GLY A 104 14.13 -24.03 7.28
CA GLY A 104 14.05 -25.49 7.42
C GLY A 104 14.93 -26.32 6.46
N GLN A 105 15.62 -25.70 5.51
CA GLN A 105 16.46 -26.42 4.54
C GLN A 105 17.91 -25.95 4.63
N GLY A 106 18.68 -26.60 5.50
CA GLY A 106 20.08 -26.27 5.70
C GLY A 106 20.76 -27.09 6.79
N LYS A 107 20.64 -28.42 6.71
CA LYS A 107 21.65 -29.40 7.21
C LYS A 107 21.18 -30.81 6.87
N ALA A 108 21.68 -31.34 5.76
CA ALA A 108 21.89 -32.77 5.58
C ALA A 108 23.37 -32.95 5.24
N LYS A 109 23.95 -33.98 5.85
CA LYS A 109 25.38 -34.31 5.95
C LYS A 109 26.15 -34.31 4.64
#